data_AF-A0A7Y7N8M2-F1
#
_entry.id   AF-A0A7Y7N8M2-F1
#
_cell.length_a   1.000
_cell.length_b   1.000
_cell.length_c   1.000
_cell.angle_alpha   90.00
_cell.angle_beta   90.00
_cell.angle_gamma   90.00
#
_symmetry.space_group_name_H-M   'P 1'
#
loop_
_entity.id
_entity.type
_entity.pdbx_description
1 polymer ?
#
loop_
_entity_poly.entity_id
_entity_poly.type
_entity_poly.pdbx_seq_one_letter_code
_entity_poly.pdbx_strand_id
1 'polypeptide(L)'
;MSSGKHFVILPIAGVKSGKRCLQEGLLLNRLDAKPHLVPCANGVIDLRTGKNYRSTARDYLLRSVSHNFNGFDAPAPVWEKTLSEIFNGNRVVIEFLQRLLGYMLLGNAREHVFAVLWGTTSKSQVDNPVPHE
;
A
#
# COMPACT_ATOMS: atom_id res chain seq x y z
N MET A 1 65.16 -16.95 -7.20
CA MET A 1 63.82 -16.37 -7.43
C MET A 1 62.98 -16.50 -6.18
N SER A 2 62.78 -15.41 -5.43
CA SER A 2 61.59 -15.22 -4.61
C SER A 2 61.50 -13.73 -4.27
N SER A 3 60.52 -13.05 -4.87
CA SER A 3 60.27 -11.62 -4.71
C SER A 3 59.36 -11.43 -3.51
N GLY A 4 59.91 -10.91 -2.41
CA GLY A 4 59.18 -10.50 -1.22
C GLY A 4 58.52 -9.14 -1.45
N LYS A 5 57.19 -9.12 -1.57
CA LYS A 5 56.41 -7.87 -1.60
C LYS A 5 56.25 -7.35 -0.17
N HIS A 6 56.82 -6.18 0.11
CA HIS A 6 56.58 -5.42 1.33
C HIS A 6 55.13 -4.93 1.36
N PHE A 7 54.36 -5.34 2.36
CA PHE A 7 53.00 -4.86 2.61
C PHE A 7 53.07 -3.78 3.71
N VAL A 8 52.87 -2.51 3.32
CA VAL A 8 52.80 -1.39 4.26
C VAL A 8 51.41 -1.37 4.87
N ILE A 9 51.31 -1.67 6.17
CA ILE A 9 50.08 -1.50 6.93
C ILE A 9 49.93 0.00 7.24
N LEU A 10 49.03 0.67 6.51
CA LEU A 10 48.52 1.98 6.93
C LEU A 10 47.51 1.78 8.07
N PRO A 11 47.64 2.49 9.21
CA PRO A 11 46.66 2.39 10.29
C PRO A 11 45.35 3.04 9.83
N ILE A 12 44.32 2.22 9.66
CA ILE A 12 42.94 2.69 9.56
C ILE A 12 42.55 3.37 10.87
N ALA A 13 42.42 4.68 10.80
CA ALA A 13 42.02 5.54 11.90
C ALA A 13 40.66 5.10 12.47
N GLY A 14 40.65 4.81 13.78
CA GLY A 14 39.57 5.09 14.71
C GLY A 14 38.15 4.75 14.28
N VAL A 15 37.75 3.48 14.45
CA VAL A 15 36.33 3.13 14.60
C VAL A 15 35.84 3.73 15.91
N LYS A 16 35.24 4.92 15.84
CA LYS A 16 34.48 5.48 16.96
C LYS A 16 33.23 4.63 17.16
N SER A 17 33.20 3.90 18.27
CA SER A 17 32.01 3.25 18.84
C SER A 17 30.91 4.31 19.02
N GLY A 18 30.02 4.39 18.04
CA GLY A 18 28.87 5.28 18.02
C GLY A 18 27.61 4.44 18.03
N LYS A 19 26.74 4.71 19.00
CA LYS A 19 25.47 4.04 19.37
C LYS A 19 24.44 3.89 18.22
N ARG A 20 24.80 3.27 17.09
CA ARG A 20 23.94 3.10 15.90
C ARG A 20 23.12 1.81 15.91
N CYS A 21 23.55 0.76 16.61
CA CYS A 21 22.85 -0.53 16.61
C CYS A 21 21.55 -0.59 17.42
N LEU A 22 21.19 0.45 18.20
CA LEU A 22 19.94 0.43 18.97
C LEU A 22 18.72 1.03 18.24
N GLN A 23 18.85 1.44 16.97
CA GLN A 23 17.68 1.91 16.18
C GLN A 23 16.95 0.79 15.43
N GLU A 24 17.53 -0.41 15.30
CA GLU A 24 17.00 -1.45 14.42
C GLU A 24 15.67 -2.07 14.92
N GLY A 25 15.47 -2.16 16.24
CA GLY A 25 14.20 -2.66 16.81
C GLY A 25 13.06 -1.64 16.78
N LEU A 26 13.36 -0.34 16.79
CA LEU A 26 12.34 0.73 16.80
C LEU A 26 11.79 1.04 15.40
N LEU A 27 12.57 0.73 14.35
CA LEU A 27 12.17 0.93 12.95
C LEU A 27 11.05 -0.04 12.53
N LEU A 28 11.13 -1.31 12.95
CA LEU A 28 10.14 -2.33 12.61
C LEU A 28 8.73 -1.94 13.07
N ASN A 29 8.60 -1.39 14.28
CA ASN A 29 7.30 -0.98 14.83
C ASN A 29 6.73 0.29 14.17
N ARG A 30 7.51 1.01 13.35
CA ARG A 30 7.06 2.22 12.63
C ARG A 30 6.65 1.93 11.20
N LEU A 31 7.09 0.80 10.66
CA LEU A 31 6.81 0.34 9.31
C LEU A 31 5.32 0.03 9.16
N ASP A 32 4.64 0.68 8.22
CA ASP A 32 3.20 0.55 7.98
C ASP A 32 2.31 0.76 9.24
N ALA A 33 2.81 1.48 10.25
CA ALA A 33 2.10 1.70 11.52
C ALA A 33 0.96 2.75 11.43
N LYS A 34 0.72 3.31 10.24
CA LYS A 34 -0.23 4.40 10.00
C LYS A 34 -1.35 3.95 9.05
N PRO A 35 -2.41 3.28 9.56
CA PRO A 35 -3.45 2.63 8.74
C PRO A 35 -4.28 3.57 7.86
N HIS A 36 -4.33 4.86 8.20
CA HIS A 36 -5.10 5.87 7.47
C HIS A 36 -4.32 6.47 6.30
N LEU A 37 -3.04 6.14 6.15
CA LEU A 37 -2.19 6.66 5.08
C LEU A 37 -2.05 5.61 3.98
N VAL A 38 -2.53 5.94 2.79
CA VAL A 38 -2.42 5.06 1.62
C VAL A 38 -1.48 5.71 0.61
N PRO A 39 -0.33 5.09 0.30
CA PRO A 39 0.53 5.56 -0.78
C PRO A 39 -0.10 5.20 -2.13
N CYS A 40 -0.20 6.18 -3.01
CA CYS A 40 -0.57 6.07 -4.41
C CYS A 40 0.57 6.59 -5.30
N ALA A 41 0.48 6.35 -6.60
CA ALA A 41 1.54 6.76 -7.54
C ALA A 41 1.80 8.29 -7.54
N ASN A 42 0.79 9.09 -7.19
CA ASN A 42 0.90 10.56 -7.10
C ASN A 42 1.17 11.12 -5.70
N GLY A 43 1.31 10.29 -4.66
CA GLY A 43 1.57 10.77 -3.31
C GLY A 43 1.03 9.85 -2.21
N VAL A 44 0.79 10.39 -1.03
CA VAL A 44 0.15 9.68 0.09
C VAL A 44 -1.17 10.36 0.41
N ILE A 45 -2.23 9.58 0.52
CA ILE A 45 -3.56 10.06 0.86
C ILE A 45 -3.84 9.77 2.32
N ASP A 46 -4.28 10.78 3.04
CA ASP A 46 -4.94 10.58 4.33
C ASP A 46 -6.42 10.27 4.11
N LEU A 47 -6.81 9.02 4.39
CA LEU A 47 -8.19 8.53 4.24
C LEU A 47 -9.19 9.29 5.14
N ARG A 48 -8.74 9.96 6.21
CA ARG A 48 -9.62 10.73 7.10
C ARG A 48 -9.99 12.08 6.52
N THR A 49 -9.07 12.71 5.78
CA THR A 49 -9.24 14.07 5.28
C THR A 49 -9.37 14.16 3.76
N GLY A 50 -9.05 13.08 3.04
CA GLY A 50 -8.99 13.06 1.58
C GLY A 50 -7.86 13.87 0.97
N LYS A 51 -6.90 14.32 1.80
CA LYS A 51 -5.82 15.18 1.33
C LYS A 51 -4.69 14.30 0.81
N ASN A 52 -4.23 14.62 -0.39
CA ASN A 52 -3.04 14.03 -0.97
C ASN A 52 -1.84 14.94 -0.70
N TYR A 53 -0.73 14.37 -0.25
CA TYR A 53 0.53 15.07 -0.05
C TYR A 53 1.71 14.24 -0.56
N ARG A 54 2.86 14.90 -0.76
CA ARG A 54 4.05 14.23 -1.29
C ARG A 54 4.62 13.24 -0.27
N SER A 55 4.83 12.00 -0.69
CA SER A 55 5.44 10.95 0.14
C SER A 55 6.86 11.36 0.57
N THR A 56 7.20 11.06 1.82
CA THR A 56 8.57 11.24 2.34
C THR A 56 9.06 9.93 2.96
N ALA A 57 10.37 9.66 2.92
CA ALA A 57 10.97 8.48 3.55
C ALA A 57 10.68 8.34 5.07
N ARG A 58 10.23 9.42 5.73
CA ARG A 58 9.79 9.45 7.13
C ARG A 58 8.36 8.94 7.34
N ASP A 59 7.63 8.65 6.27
CA ASP A 59 6.28 8.08 6.38
C ASP A 59 6.31 6.60 6.74
N TYR A 60 7.43 5.90 6.45
CA TYR A 60 7.67 4.48 6.72
C TYR A 60 6.59 3.56 6.11
N LEU A 61 6.07 3.93 4.94
CA LEU A 61 5.08 3.16 4.20
C LEU A 61 5.79 2.29 3.16
N LEU A 62 5.53 0.98 3.16
CA LEU A 62 6.12 0.04 2.20
C LEU A 62 5.13 -0.40 1.12
N ARG A 63 3.83 -0.34 1.41
CA ARG A 63 2.77 -0.84 0.52
C ARG A 63 2.17 0.30 -0.27
N SER A 64 2.55 0.45 -1.54
CA SER A 64 1.98 1.47 -2.44
C SER A 64 1.02 0.89 -3.47
N VAL A 65 -0.02 1.65 -3.79
CA VAL A 65 -0.90 1.43 -4.93
C VAL A 65 -0.29 2.06 -6.17
N SER A 66 -0.25 1.32 -7.30
CA SER A 66 0.33 1.78 -8.57
C SER A 66 -0.49 2.83 -9.31
N HIS A 67 -1.71 3.10 -8.86
CA HIS A 67 -2.64 4.02 -9.51
C HIS A 67 -2.62 5.41 -8.86
N ASN A 68 -2.90 6.43 -9.67
CA ASN A 68 -3.06 7.81 -9.20
C ASN A 68 -4.41 7.99 -8.48
N PHE A 69 -4.40 8.74 -7.39
CA PHE A 69 -5.62 9.15 -6.73
C PHE A 69 -6.16 10.46 -7.30
N ASN A 70 -7.38 10.40 -7.84
CA ASN A 70 -8.01 11.51 -8.53
C ASN A 70 -9.06 12.27 -7.67
N GLY A 71 -9.11 11.99 -6.36
CA GLY A 71 -10.11 12.54 -5.44
C GLY A 71 -11.18 11.53 -5.04
N PHE A 72 -11.98 11.85 -4.03
CA PHE A 72 -13.09 11.00 -3.58
C PHE A 72 -14.28 11.02 -4.53
N ASP A 73 -14.51 12.14 -5.21
CA ASP A 73 -15.62 12.32 -6.15
C ASP A 73 -15.24 11.95 -7.60
N ALA A 74 -14.08 11.31 -7.79
CA ALA A 74 -13.63 10.90 -9.12
C ALA A 74 -14.58 9.83 -9.69
N PRO A 75 -15.14 10.02 -10.90
CA PRO A 75 -16.07 9.07 -11.47
C PRO A 75 -15.36 7.75 -11.80
N ALA A 76 -15.99 6.63 -11.45
CA ALA A 76 -15.45 5.30 -11.70
C ALA A 76 -16.45 4.47 -12.54
N PRO A 77 -16.66 4.83 -13.82
CA PRO A 77 -17.77 4.30 -14.62
C PRO A 77 -17.68 2.80 -14.87
N VAL A 78 -16.46 2.26 -15.05
CA VAL A 78 -16.25 0.81 -15.22
C VAL A 78 -16.60 0.09 -13.92
N TRP A 79 -16.13 0.60 -12.79
CA TRP A 79 -16.40 0.03 -11.47
C TRP A 79 -17.89 0.03 -11.13
N GLU A 80 -18.55 1.17 -11.29
CA GLU A 80 -19.99 1.32 -11.05
C GLU A 80 -20.83 0.40 -11.94
N LYS A 81 -20.47 0.30 -13.23
CA LYS A 81 -21.12 -0.61 -14.17
C LYS A 81 -20.94 -2.07 -13.75
N THR A 82 -19.71 -2.50 -13.44
CA THR A 82 -19.43 -3.87 -13.01
C THR A 82 -20.19 -4.24 -11.73
N LEU A 83 -20.26 -3.35 -10.75
CA LEU A 83 -21.04 -3.59 -9.52
C LEU A 83 -22.53 -3.71 -9.82
N SER A 84 -23.07 -2.84 -10.68
CA SER A 84 -24.47 -2.92 -11.09
C SER A 84 -24.78 -4.21 -11.85
N GLU A 85 -23.86 -4.70 -12.67
CA GLU A 85 -24.02 -5.96 -13.42
C GLU A 85 -23.98 -7.18 -12.50
N ILE A 86 -22.99 -7.26 -11.59
CA ILE A 86 -22.82 -8.41 -10.68
C ILE A 86 -24.00 -8.54 -9.71
N PHE A 87 -24.49 -7.42 -9.18
CA PHE A 87 -25.58 -7.40 -8.19
C PHE A 87 -26.95 -7.12 -8.81
N ASN A 88 -27.07 -7.14 -10.14
CA ASN A 88 -28.31 -6.89 -10.88
C ASN A 88 -29.04 -5.60 -10.43
N GLY A 89 -28.27 -4.54 -10.18
CA GLY A 89 -28.77 -3.24 -9.71
C GLY A 89 -29.20 -3.18 -8.24
N ASN A 90 -28.94 -4.22 -7.43
CA ASN A 90 -29.28 -4.22 -6.01
C ASN A 90 -28.41 -3.23 -5.21
N ARG A 91 -28.91 -2.00 -5.04
CA ARG A 91 -28.21 -0.90 -4.38
C ARG A 91 -27.82 -1.20 -2.93
N VAL A 92 -28.65 -1.92 -2.18
CA VAL A 92 -28.39 -2.23 -0.77
C VAL A 92 -27.12 -3.07 -0.62
N VAL A 93 -26.97 -4.07 -1.50
CA VAL A 93 -25.79 -4.94 -1.48
C VAL A 93 -24.55 -4.21 -2.00
N ILE A 94 -24.71 -3.39 -3.03
CA ILE A 94 -23.62 -2.57 -3.59
C ILE A 94 -23.07 -1.59 -2.53
N GLU A 95 -23.95 -0.87 -1.82
CA GLU A 95 -23.56 0.05 -0.75
C GLU A 95 -22.89 -0.66 0.42
N PHE A 96 -23.39 -1.85 0.79
CA PHE A 96 -22.76 -2.68 1.81
C PHE A 96 -21.35 -3.11 1.39
N LEU A 97 -21.18 -3.57 0.15
CA LEU A 97 -19.87 -4.00 -0.37
C LEU A 97 -18.88 -2.83 -0.43
N GLN A 98 -19.32 -1.65 -0.87
CA GLN A 98 -18.48 -0.46 -0.89
C GLN A 98 -18.01 -0.07 0.52
N ARG A 99 -18.90 -0.14 1.52
CA ARG A 99 -18.52 0.07 2.92
C ARG A 99 -17.52 -0.98 3.40
N LEU A 100 -17.76 -2.25 3.08
CA LEU A 100 -16.87 -3.36 3.43
C LEU A 100 -15.46 -3.16 2.85
N LEU A 101 -15.37 -2.80 1.56
CA LEU A 101 -14.09 -2.51 0.90
C LEU A 101 -13.39 -1.27 1.51
N GLY A 102 -14.16 -0.25 1.89
CA GLY A 102 -13.64 0.90 2.64
C GLY A 102 -13.04 0.49 3.98
N TYR A 103 -13.69 -0.41 4.73
CA TYR A 103 -13.13 -0.96 5.96
C TYR A 103 -11.86 -1.77 5.73
N MET A 104 -11.81 -2.58 4.66
CA MET A 104 -10.61 -3.34 4.30
C MET A 104 -9.43 -2.42 3.97
N LEU A 105 -9.67 -1.27 3.34
CA LEU A 105 -8.63 -0.29 3.00
C LEU A 105 -7.98 0.34 4.23
N LEU A 106 -8.72 0.56 5.32
CA LEU A 106 -8.17 1.09 6.56
C LEU A 106 -7.24 0.09 7.28
N GLY A 107 -7.22 -1.19 6.91
CA GLY A 107 -6.31 -2.19 7.50
C GLY A 107 -6.50 -2.43 9.01
N ASN A 108 -7.59 -1.92 9.59
CA ASN A 108 -7.89 -2.00 11.02
C ASN A 108 -9.10 -2.90 11.22
N ALA A 109 -8.86 -4.21 11.34
CA ALA A 109 -9.88 -5.22 11.57
C ALA A 109 -10.39 -5.18 13.02
N ARG A 110 -11.09 -4.09 13.39
CA ARG A 110 -11.79 -3.99 14.68
C ARG A 110 -13.14 -4.71 14.68
N GLU A 111 -13.70 -4.92 13.50
CA GLU A 111 -15.01 -5.50 13.29
C GLU A 111 -14.88 -7.00 12.99
N HIS A 112 -15.60 -7.85 13.72
CA HIS A 112 -15.67 -9.29 13.46
C HIS A 112 -16.71 -9.60 12.37
N VAL A 113 -16.45 -9.15 11.14
CA VAL A 113 -17.36 -9.33 10.01
C VAL A 113 -16.77 -10.34 9.03
N PHE A 114 -17.51 -11.42 8.79
CA PHE A 114 -17.19 -12.43 7.78
C PHE A 114 -18.20 -12.32 6.63
N ALA A 115 -17.75 -11.82 5.47
CA ALA A 115 -18.58 -11.67 4.30
C ALA A 115 -18.39 -12.85 3.34
N VAL A 116 -19.50 -13.49 2.95
CA VAL A 116 -19.51 -14.56 1.94
C VAL A 116 -20.12 -14.00 0.65
N LEU A 117 -19.29 -13.87 -0.39
CA LEU A 117 -19.74 -13.51 -1.73
C LEU A 117 -20.07 -14.80 -2.48
N TRP A 118 -21.36 -15.07 -2.64
CA TRP A 118 -21.86 -16.26 -3.34
C TRP A 118 -22.65 -15.85 -4.58
N GLY A 119 -22.53 -16.63 -5.65
CA GLY A 119 -23.27 -16.43 -6.89
C GLY A 119 -23.20 -17.67 -7.77
N THR A 120 -24.22 -17.90 -8.58
CA THR A 120 -24.23 -19.01 -9.55
C THR A 120 -23.38 -18.59 -10.74
N THR A 121 -22.28 -19.28 -11.02
CA THR A 121 -21.33 -18.92 -12.08
C THR A 121 -22.00 -18.61 -13.41
N SER A 122 -21.79 -17.39 -13.91
CA SER A 122 -21.77 -17.04 -15.34
C SER A 122 -21.16 -15.65 -15.52
N LYS A 123 -19.93 -15.60 -16.08
CA LYS A 123 -19.19 -14.40 -16.56
C LYS A 123 -18.35 -13.62 -15.53
N SER A 124 -17.29 -14.25 -15.03
CA SER A 124 -16.07 -13.54 -14.60
C SER A 124 -15.10 -13.44 -15.78
N GLN A 125 -15.40 -12.57 -16.74
CA GLN A 125 -14.40 -12.11 -17.70
C GLN A 125 -14.53 -10.60 -17.84
N VAL A 126 -13.78 -9.89 -17.00
CA VAL A 126 -13.44 -8.49 -17.24
C VAL A 126 -12.23 -8.53 -18.17
N ASP A 127 -12.48 -8.63 -19.48
CA ASP A 127 -11.45 -8.37 -20.50
C ASP A 127 -11.12 -6.88 -20.46
N ASN A 128 -10.28 -6.46 -19.51
CA ASN A 128 -9.63 -5.17 -19.58
C ASN A 128 -8.16 -5.43 -19.97
N PRO A 129 -7.71 -5.03 -21.17
CA PRO A 129 -6.32 -5.15 -21.53
C PRO A 129 -5.50 -4.30 -20.55
N VAL A 130 -4.67 -4.95 -19.75
CA VAL A 130 -3.67 -4.26 -18.91
C VAL A 130 -2.66 -3.64 -19.88
N PRO A 131 -2.46 -2.31 -19.90
CA PRO A 131 -1.40 -1.73 -20.71
C PRO A 131 -0.07 -2.26 -20.20
N HIS A 132 0.64 -3.01 -21.05
CA HIS A 132 2.04 -3.31 -20.86
C HIS A 132 2.82 -2.14 -21.47
N GLU A 133 3.36 -1.26 -20.63
CA GLU A 133 4.49 -0.40 -21.00
C GLU A 133 5.80 -1.10 -20.61
#